data_AF-A0A7J7ELZ5-F1
#
_entry.id   AF-A0A7J7ELZ5-F1
#
_cell.length_a   1.000
_cell.length_b   1.000
_cell.length_c   1.000
_cell.angle_alpha   90.00
_cell.angle_beta   90.00
_cell.angle_gamma   90.00
#
_symmetry.space_group_name_H-M   'P 1'
#
loop_
_entity.id
_entity.type
_entity.pdbx_description
1 polymer ?
#
loop_
_entity_poly.entity_id
_entity_poly.type
_entity_poly.pdbx_seq_one_letter_code
_entity_poly.pdbx_strand_id
1 'polypeptide(L)'
;MSLAIGNERKLVKHSLAIERDKGLCAISLPRQMAMQNAINHIQEIIQNTITLFKTEKILTNVNWTLVEEKTKIEYNISRSFEKQCNDGILSVEAARILIGAAKSYCPIQGKFMSIYDVSTYVRARSWLVKFKNMLTFLEYHKDEASLVPFGLRPDNLILVQIIVIIGYFRIIRFIPLIKMIIPLLIHIVDVQIKKRLSLMYSITKGYAKSQEDTKFLIEQISSRESINQKLYEILETNKRDAVKELGLIEHEHRDVVIALKTRQAIRNVIAKALKNLTFLWSRGIIDKHESVVMNKVLLTKIKALNNFPMAIPPPTPEKYLHNILWLENKDILIQFFKERAKLAYFDYGDVICKEGEMPQGIYLIISGLAVLHSSPPTFGIDSSLQPDRESKTMFTEYCTSGDIIGELSCLLKREIEYTAICETILQACFISLEDLYEGFDVFWPSLEYKIWLKLALSTAYQYFESSLIDEDLTFQKCVALNLACVKTLSSYNEMTIDNATMKFVIVVYGSVIDTKTEVPYLAPCVLPKTCEQVQGTSDLCKLLVIQASEPVKNKNSKGVGESSQRRAASVLDSVPAT
;
A
#
# COMPACT_ATOMS: atom_id res chain seq x y z
N MET A 1 28.11 -31.81 -18.45
CA MET A 1 27.44 -30.84 -17.54
C MET A 1 27.07 -29.50 -18.22
N SER A 2 26.98 -29.43 -19.56
CA SER A 2 26.53 -28.21 -20.30
C SER A 2 25.28 -28.44 -21.18
N LEU A 3 24.70 -29.65 -21.14
CA LEU A 3 23.51 -30.03 -21.92
C LEU A 3 22.19 -29.99 -21.11
N ALA A 4 22.27 -29.84 -19.78
CA ALA A 4 21.08 -29.78 -18.91
C ALA A 4 20.44 -28.38 -18.82
N ILE A 5 21.21 -27.31 -19.10
CA ILE A 5 20.73 -25.91 -18.97
C ILE A 5 19.99 -25.44 -20.25
N GLY A 6 20.23 -26.10 -21.38
CA GLY A 6 19.58 -25.78 -22.67
C GLY A 6 18.13 -26.28 -22.79
N ASN A 7 17.79 -27.39 -22.13
CA ASN A 7 16.46 -27.99 -22.22
C ASN A 7 15.44 -27.33 -21.27
N GLU A 8 15.85 -26.82 -20.11
CA GLU A 8 14.96 -26.07 -19.21
C GLU A 8 14.45 -24.76 -19.83
N ARG A 9 15.29 -24.04 -20.59
CA ARG A 9 14.86 -22.80 -21.27
C ARG A 9 13.90 -23.04 -22.44
N LYS A 10 13.93 -24.22 -23.07
CA LYS A 10 12.98 -24.60 -24.14
C LYS A 10 11.66 -25.10 -23.55
N LEU A 11 11.68 -25.85 -22.46
CA LEU A 11 10.49 -26.28 -21.73
C LEU A 11 9.73 -25.09 -21.13
N VAL A 12 10.43 -24.14 -20.49
CA VAL A 12 9.82 -22.92 -19.93
C VAL A 12 9.18 -22.04 -21.02
N LYS A 13 9.78 -21.97 -22.22
CA LYS A 13 9.19 -21.22 -23.35
C LYS A 13 7.98 -21.91 -23.98
N HIS A 14 7.92 -23.25 -23.96
CA HIS A 14 6.77 -23.99 -24.47
C HIS A 14 5.61 -24.01 -23.48
N SER A 15 5.87 -24.09 -22.18
CA SER A 15 4.83 -23.94 -21.15
C SER A 15 4.25 -22.52 -21.08
N LEU A 16 5.08 -21.48 -21.29
CA LEU A 16 4.63 -20.08 -21.41
C LEU A 16 3.80 -19.80 -22.68
N ALA A 17 3.95 -20.61 -23.74
CA ALA A 17 3.18 -20.46 -24.97
C ALA A 17 1.79 -21.13 -24.88
N ILE A 18 1.66 -22.17 -24.04
CA ILE A 18 0.38 -22.87 -23.80
C ILE A 18 -0.47 -22.14 -22.73
N GLU A 19 0.15 -21.37 -21.82
CA GLU A 19 -0.54 -20.59 -20.77
C GLU A 19 -1.19 -19.26 -21.25
N ARG A 20 -1.07 -18.89 -22.54
CA ARG A 20 -1.76 -17.69 -23.08
C ARG A 20 -3.20 -17.91 -23.51
N ASP A 21 -3.66 -19.17 -23.62
CA ASP A 21 -4.93 -19.50 -24.27
C ASP A 21 -6.02 -20.03 -23.32
N LYS A 22 -5.77 -20.05 -22.00
CA LYS A 22 -6.79 -20.35 -20.99
C LYS A 22 -6.66 -19.35 -19.84
N GLY A 23 -7.65 -18.47 -19.69
CA GLY A 23 -7.69 -17.35 -18.75
C GLY A 23 -7.63 -17.74 -17.26
N LEU A 24 -6.50 -18.26 -16.81
CA LEU A 24 -6.22 -18.70 -15.43
C LEU A 24 -5.34 -17.71 -14.64
N CYS A 25 -5.19 -16.48 -15.13
CA CYS A 25 -4.35 -15.42 -14.52
C CYS A 25 -5.03 -14.58 -13.42
N ALA A 26 -6.14 -15.02 -12.82
CA ALA A 26 -7.01 -14.15 -12.00
C ALA A 26 -7.45 -14.76 -10.65
N ILE A 27 -6.57 -15.41 -9.88
CA ILE A 27 -6.94 -16.15 -8.66
C ILE A 27 -6.06 -15.77 -7.44
N SER A 28 -6.66 -15.40 -6.30
CA SER A 28 -5.99 -14.96 -5.04
C SER A 28 -5.32 -16.06 -4.23
N LEU A 29 -4.41 -15.62 -3.37
CA LEU A 29 -3.70 -16.35 -2.34
C LEU A 29 -4.53 -17.31 -1.45
N PRO A 30 -5.76 -17.02 -0.96
CA PRO A 30 -6.51 -18.00 -0.17
C PRO A 30 -7.45 -18.86 -1.02
N ARG A 31 -7.80 -18.45 -2.26
CA ARG A 31 -8.29 -19.42 -3.26
C ARG A 31 -7.21 -20.45 -3.55
N GLN A 32 -5.95 -20.03 -3.62
CA GLN A 32 -4.83 -20.94 -3.78
C GLN A 32 -4.61 -21.85 -2.57
N MET A 33 -4.82 -21.37 -1.33
CA MET A 33 -4.75 -22.22 -0.13
C MET A 33 -5.93 -23.20 -0.02
N ALA A 34 -7.16 -22.75 -0.25
CA ALA A 34 -8.34 -23.62 -0.28
C ALA A 34 -8.25 -24.64 -1.42
N MET A 35 -7.76 -24.22 -2.59
CA MET A 35 -7.52 -25.07 -3.75
C MET A 35 -6.34 -26.01 -3.54
N GLN A 36 -5.29 -25.62 -2.81
CA GLN A 36 -4.20 -26.51 -2.42
C GLN A 36 -4.67 -27.58 -1.43
N ASN A 37 -5.50 -27.22 -0.44
CA ASN A 37 -6.09 -28.18 0.49
C ASN A 37 -7.05 -29.14 -0.22
N ALA A 38 -7.86 -28.63 -1.14
CA ALA A 38 -8.71 -29.45 -2.00
C ALA A 38 -7.88 -30.36 -2.94
N ILE A 39 -6.80 -29.85 -3.55
CA ILE A 39 -5.89 -30.62 -4.40
C ILE A 39 -5.20 -31.72 -3.60
N ASN A 40 -4.74 -31.45 -2.38
CA ASN A 40 -4.13 -32.47 -1.51
C ASN A 40 -5.14 -33.57 -1.15
N HIS A 41 -6.36 -33.20 -0.80
CA HIS A 41 -7.44 -34.16 -0.49
C HIS A 41 -7.88 -34.94 -1.74
N ILE A 42 -7.91 -34.31 -2.91
CA ILE A 42 -8.19 -34.98 -4.19
C ILE A 42 -7.05 -35.91 -4.59
N GLN A 43 -5.78 -35.51 -4.38
CA GLN A 43 -4.62 -36.37 -4.60
C GLN A 43 -4.62 -37.59 -3.68
N GLU A 44 -5.04 -37.43 -2.42
CA GLU A 44 -5.22 -38.53 -1.49
C GLU A 44 -6.32 -39.49 -1.96
N ILE A 45 -7.49 -38.96 -2.38
CA ILE A 45 -8.56 -39.77 -2.98
C ILE A 45 -8.07 -40.51 -4.23
N ILE A 46 -7.36 -39.81 -5.13
CA ILE A 46 -6.80 -40.39 -6.35
C ILE A 46 -5.83 -41.52 -5.99
N GLN A 47 -4.93 -41.31 -5.02
CA GLN A 47 -3.96 -42.32 -4.61
C GLN A 47 -4.66 -43.53 -3.98
N ASN A 48 -5.62 -43.32 -3.09
CA ASN A 48 -6.41 -44.39 -2.47
C ASN A 48 -7.20 -45.18 -3.52
N THR A 49 -7.75 -44.48 -4.51
CA THR A 49 -8.50 -45.07 -5.63
C THR A 49 -7.57 -45.87 -6.55
N ILE A 50 -6.39 -45.35 -6.87
CA ILE A 50 -5.35 -46.09 -7.62
C ILE A 50 -4.93 -47.35 -6.85
N THR A 51 -4.75 -47.27 -5.53
CA THR A 51 -4.41 -48.45 -4.72
C THR A 51 -5.53 -49.48 -4.69
N LEU A 52 -6.79 -49.06 -4.64
CA LEU A 52 -7.95 -49.94 -4.71
C LEU A 52 -8.04 -50.62 -6.08
N PHE A 53 -7.91 -49.86 -7.18
CA PHE A 53 -7.97 -50.41 -8.53
C PHE A 53 -6.79 -51.32 -8.89
N LYS A 54 -5.62 -51.11 -8.28
CA LYS A 54 -4.49 -52.05 -8.38
C LYS A 54 -4.81 -53.44 -7.80
N THR A 55 -5.77 -53.55 -6.89
CA THR A 55 -6.19 -54.85 -6.31
C THR A 55 -7.24 -55.58 -7.15
N GLU A 56 -7.86 -54.91 -8.13
CA GLU A 56 -8.87 -55.52 -8.99
C GLU A 56 -8.25 -56.39 -10.09
N LYS A 57 -8.64 -57.67 -10.12
CA LYS A 57 -8.10 -58.70 -11.02
C LYS A 57 -8.34 -58.43 -12.52
N ILE A 58 -9.20 -57.47 -12.85
CA ILE A 58 -9.58 -57.11 -14.23
C ILE A 58 -8.60 -56.07 -14.82
N LEU A 59 -7.85 -55.34 -13.99
CA LEU A 59 -6.96 -54.25 -14.39
C LEU A 59 -5.46 -54.61 -14.29
N THR A 60 -5.12 -55.90 -14.28
CA THR A 60 -3.75 -56.41 -14.04
C THR A 60 -2.71 -56.01 -15.08
N ASN A 61 -3.14 -55.58 -16.28
CA ASN A 61 -2.26 -55.20 -17.39
C ASN A 61 -2.18 -53.68 -17.61
N VAL A 62 -2.64 -52.87 -16.66
CA VAL A 62 -2.60 -51.39 -16.74
C VAL A 62 -1.22 -50.86 -16.34
N ASN A 63 -0.71 -49.89 -17.10
CA ASN A 63 0.55 -49.19 -16.79
C ASN A 63 0.31 -48.13 -15.70
N TRP A 64 0.37 -48.58 -14.45
CA TRP A 64 0.07 -47.74 -13.29
C TRP A 64 1.06 -46.60 -13.04
N THR A 65 2.33 -46.73 -13.46
CA THR A 65 3.32 -45.65 -13.32
C THR A 65 2.98 -44.47 -14.24
N LEU A 66 2.51 -44.74 -15.45
CA LEU A 66 2.00 -43.70 -16.35
C LEU A 66 0.70 -43.07 -15.81
N VAL A 67 -0.17 -43.86 -15.19
CA VAL A 67 -1.41 -43.36 -14.56
C VAL A 67 -1.07 -42.42 -13.40
N GLU A 68 -0.14 -42.78 -12.52
CA GLU A 68 0.31 -41.94 -11.41
C GLU A 68 0.98 -40.64 -11.92
N GLU A 69 1.81 -40.73 -12.96
CA GLU A 69 2.44 -39.55 -13.57
C GLU A 69 1.40 -38.60 -14.18
N LYS A 70 0.41 -39.13 -14.90
CA LYS A 70 -0.63 -38.35 -15.60
C LYS A 70 -1.73 -37.82 -14.69
N THR A 71 -1.89 -38.37 -13.50
CA THR A 71 -2.92 -37.95 -12.52
C THR A 71 -2.38 -36.99 -11.45
N LYS A 72 -1.07 -36.72 -11.45
CA LYS A 72 -0.42 -35.79 -10.52
C LYS A 72 -0.71 -34.33 -10.90
N ILE A 73 -1.12 -33.54 -9.92
CA ILE A 73 -1.48 -32.11 -10.07
C ILE A 73 -0.41 -31.24 -9.39
N GLU A 74 0.21 -30.29 -10.10
CA GLU A 74 1.21 -29.34 -9.52
C GLU A 74 0.67 -27.90 -9.45
N TYR A 75 0.87 -27.20 -8.31
CA TYR A 75 0.44 -25.81 -8.09
C TYR A 75 1.45 -25.01 -7.22
N ASN A 76 1.64 -23.69 -7.44
CA ASN A 76 2.76 -22.91 -6.85
C ASN A 76 2.38 -21.49 -6.31
N ILE A 77 2.34 -21.37 -4.97
CA ILE A 77 2.05 -20.15 -4.15
C ILE A 77 3.09 -19.01 -4.31
N SER A 78 4.26 -19.30 -4.89
CA SER A 78 5.37 -18.33 -5.01
C SER A 78 5.04 -17.11 -5.89
N ARG A 79 4.01 -17.20 -6.74
CA ARG A 79 3.69 -16.23 -7.80
C ARG A 79 3.20 -14.84 -7.31
N SER A 80 2.57 -14.71 -6.13
CA SER A 80 2.10 -13.40 -5.61
C SER A 80 3.26 -12.55 -5.07
N PHE A 81 4.12 -13.15 -4.24
CA PHE A 81 5.35 -12.49 -3.77
C PHE A 81 6.33 -12.27 -4.93
N GLU A 82 6.34 -13.15 -5.95
CA GLU A 82 7.05 -12.91 -7.21
C GLU A 82 6.47 -11.73 -7.98
N LYS A 83 5.14 -11.58 -8.07
CA LYS A 83 4.50 -10.41 -8.70
C LYS A 83 4.86 -9.13 -7.96
N GLN A 84 4.75 -9.11 -6.63
CA GLN A 84 5.15 -7.95 -5.82
C GLN A 84 6.66 -7.66 -5.94
N CYS A 85 7.50 -8.68 -6.08
CA CYS A 85 8.93 -8.52 -6.36
C CYS A 85 9.18 -7.96 -7.77
N ASN A 86 8.41 -8.41 -8.77
CA ASN A 86 8.48 -7.96 -10.16
C ASN A 86 7.98 -6.52 -10.33
N ASP A 87 6.91 -6.16 -9.63
CA ASP A 87 6.37 -4.80 -9.53
C ASP A 87 7.22 -3.91 -8.60
N GLY A 88 8.24 -4.50 -7.97
CA GLY A 88 9.24 -3.81 -7.16
C GLY A 88 8.78 -3.44 -5.77
N ILE A 89 7.56 -3.79 -5.35
CA ILE A 89 6.98 -3.54 -4.02
C ILE A 89 7.76 -4.27 -2.92
N LEU A 90 8.23 -5.49 -3.22
CA LEU A 90 9.05 -6.30 -2.33
C LEU A 90 10.50 -6.39 -2.81
N SER A 91 11.43 -6.44 -1.87
CA SER A 91 12.79 -6.90 -2.17
C SER A 91 12.78 -8.42 -2.42
N VAL A 92 13.71 -8.91 -3.25
CA VAL A 92 13.87 -10.35 -3.52
C VAL A 92 13.99 -11.15 -2.22
N GLU A 93 14.70 -10.59 -1.23
CA GLU A 93 14.90 -11.23 0.07
C GLU A 93 13.62 -11.26 0.90
N ALA A 94 12.85 -10.18 0.91
CA ALA A 94 11.55 -10.13 1.58
C ALA A 94 10.57 -11.13 0.97
N ALA A 95 10.54 -11.22 -0.36
CA ALA A 95 9.71 -12.18 -1.08
C ALA A 95 10.08 -13.63 -0.72
N ARG A 96 11.37 -13.98 -0.67
CA ARG A 96 11.81 -15.33 -0.26
C ARG A 96 11.38 -15.69 1.15
N ILE A 97 11.53 -14.78 2.12
CA ILE A 97 11.15 -15.02 3.52
C ILE A 97 9.64 -15.23 3.63
N LEU A 98 8.86 -14.38 2.96
CA LEU A 98 7.40 -14.51 2.93
C LEU A 98 6.95 -15.82 2.26
N ILE A 99 7.58 -16.22 1.14
CA ILE A 99 7.31 -17.51 0.48
C ILE A 99 7.68 -18.68 1.40
N GLY A 100 8.82 -18.60 2.09
CA GLY A 100 9.26 -19.64 3.04
C GLY A 100 8.32 -19.78 4.23
N ALA A 101 7.93 -18.67 4.85
CA ALA A 101 6.97 -18.63 5.94
C ALA A 101 5.61 -19.21 5.50
N ALA A 102 5.08 -18.77 4.35
CA ALA A 102 3.83 -19.29 3.81
C ALA A 102 3.87 -20.81 3.57
N LYS A 103 4.98 -21.33 3.01
CA LYS A 103 5.17 -22.79 2.81
C LYS A 103 5.20 -23.56 4.13
N SER A 104 5.76 -22.99 5.19
CA SER A 104 5.83 -23.64 6.50
C SER A 104 4.50 -23.65 7.28
N TYR A 105 3.63 -22.67 7.02
CA TYR A 105 2.30 -22.58 7.63
C TYR A 105 1.23 -23.37 6.86
N CYS A 106 1.44 -23.62 5.56
CA CYS A 106 0.53 -24.39 4.70
C CYS A 106 0.09 -25.77 5.25
N PRO A 107 0.95 -26.57 5.93
CA PRO A 107 0.54 -27.88 6.44
C PRO A 107 -0.15 -27.85 7.82
N ILE A 108 -0.23 -26.70 8.51
CA ILE A 108 -0.76 -26.61 9.88
C ILE A 108 -2.27 -26.36 9.83
N GLN A 109 -3.08 -27.37 10.15
CA GLN A 109 -4.54 -27.25 10.16
C GLN A 109 -5.03 -26.20 11.16
N GLY A 110 -5.96 -25.33 10.72
CA GLY A 110 -6.64 -24.36 11.57
C GLY A 110 -5.83 -23.13 12.00
N LYS A 111 -4.55 -23.02 11.60
CA LYS A 111 -3.70 -21.88 11.97
C LYS A 111 -3.52 -20.91 10.79
N PHE A 112 -4.00 -19.68 10.95
CA PHE A 112 -3.69 -18.60 10.02
C PHE A 112 -2.35 -17.95 10.38
N MET A 113 -1.54 -17.64 9.38
CA MET A 113 -0.25 -16.98 9.56
C MET A 113 -0.47 -15.51 9.94
N SER A 114 -0.07 -15.11 11.14
CA SER A 114 -0.12 -13.72 11.59
C SER A 114 1.14 -12.93 11.19
N ILE A 115 1.08 -11.60 11.24
CA ILE A 115 2.28 -10.77 11.06
C ILE A 115 3.35 -11.06 12.12
N TYR A 116 2.94 -11.38 13.35
CA TYR A 116 3.85 -11.71 14.43
C TYR A 116 4.61 -13.01 14.14
N ASP A 117 3.96 -14.01 13.55
CA ASP A 117 4.60 -15.23 13.09
C ASP A 117 5.65 -14.94 12.02
N VAL A 118 5.33 -14.10 11.03
CA VAL A 118 6.28 -13.70 9.98
C VAL A 118 7.45 -12.90 10.56
N SER A 119 7.19 -12.04 11.55
CA SER A 119 8.22 -11.25 12.23
C SER A 119 9.29 -12.13 12.90
N THR A 120 8.95 -13.35 13.33
CA THR A 120 9.91 -14.28 13.95
C THR A 120 11.01 -14.73 12.98
N TYR A 121 10.72 -14.82 11.68
CA TYR A 121 11.71 -15.20 10.64
C TYR A 121 12.76 -14.11 10.40
N VAL A 122 12.46 -12.87 10.81
CA VAL A 122 13.32 -11.69 10.61
C VAL A 122 13.94 -11.22 11.92
N ARG A 123 13.24 -11.43 13.05
CA ARG A 123 13.71 -11.14 14.43
C ARG A 123 14.84 -12.08 14.82
N ALA A 124 16.05 -11.78 14.35
CA ALA A 124 17.26 -12.16 15.08
C ALA A 124 17.36 -11.25 16.32
N ARG A 125 16.74 -11.72 17.41
CA ARG A 125 16.73 -11.32 18.83
C ARG A 125 17.37 -9.97 19.22
N SER A 126 16.82 -9.38 20.28
CA SER A 126 17.34 -8.26 21.08
C SER A 126 18.84 -8.29 21.39
N TRP A 127 19.57 -9.37 21.12
CA TRP A 127 21.01 -9.48 21.28
C TRP A 127 21.78 -8.45 20.44
N LEU A 128 21.39 -8.10 19.20
CA LEU A 128 22.10 -7.05 18.42
C LEU A 128 21.95 -5.67 19.06
N VAL A 129 20.74 -5.36 19.56
CA VAL A 129 20.46 -4.11 20.28
C VAL A 129 21.15 -4.12 21.66
N LYS A 130 21.08 -5.23 22.40
CA LYS A 130 21.80 -5.41 23.67
C LYS A 130 23.32 -5.36 23.48
N PHE A 131 23.83 -5.90 22.39
CA PHE A 131 25.25 -5.86 22.02
C PHE A 131 25.67 -4.44 21.64
N LYS A 132 24.86 -3.72 20.84
CA LYS A 132 25.05 -2.28 20.61
C LYS A 132 25.09 -1.53 21.93
N ASN A 133 24.08 -1.68 22.79
CA ASN A 133 24.01 -1.01 24.09
C ASN A 133 25.21 -1.35 24.99
N MET A 134 25.68 -2.60 24.97
CA MET A 134 26.87 -3.03 25.71
C MET A 134 28.15 -2.40 25.14
N LEU A 135 28.31 -2.34 23.81
CA LEU A 135 29.41 -1.63 23.17
C LEU A 135 29.38 -0.12 23.46
N THR A 136 28.20 0.50 23.44
CA THR A 136 28.01 1.92 23.78
C THR A 136 28.31 2.19 25.26
N PHE A 137 27.92 1.27 26.15
CA PHE A 137 28.29 1.33 27.57
C PHE A 137 29.81 1.23 27.77
N LEU A 138 30.49 0.34 27.04
CA LEU A 138 31.95 0.23 27.05
C LEU A 138 32.66 1.45 26.44
N GLU A 139 32.04 2.11 25.45
CA GLU A 139 32.52 3.38 24.89
C GLU A 139 32.36 4.53 25.88
N TYR A 140 31.28 4.54 26.67
CA TYR A 140 31.00 5.56 27.68
C TYR A 140 31.97 5.48 28.88
N HIS A 141 32.29 4.27 29.38
CA HIS A 141 33.27 4.07 30.47
C HIS A 141 34.74 4.04 30.02
N LYS A 142 35.03 4.56 28.82
CA LYS A 142 36.38 4.55 28.21
C LYS A 142 37.44 5.27 29.06
N ASP A 143 37.04 6.18 29.94
CA ASP A 143 37.95 7.05 30.71
C ASP A 143 38.18 6.61 32.17
N GLU A 144 37.37 5.71 32.74
CA GLU A 144 37.53 5.26 34.15
C GLU A 144 38.50 4.07 34.32
N ALA A 145 38.78 3.32 33.25
CA ALA A 145 39.65 2.14 33.32
C ALA A 145 41.12 2.46 32.99
N SER A 146 41.79 3.21 33.88
CA SER A 146 43.26 3.28 33.94
C SER A 146 43.75 2.41 35.12
N LEU A 147 43.81 1.09 34.89
CA LEU A 147 44.29 0.14 35.91
C LEU A 147 45.79 0.33 36.17
N VAL A 148 46.08 0.75 37.40
CA VAL A 148 47.41 0.87 38.02
C VAL A 148 48.21 -0.44 37.88
N PRO A 149 49.49 -0.42 37.46
CA PRO A 149 50.29 -1.63 37.43
C PRO A 149 50.80 -1.95 38.84
N PHE A 150 50.26 -3.00 39.46
CA PHE A 150 50.80 -3.56 40.70
C PHE A 150 52.16 -4.22 40.42
N GLY A 151 53.23 -3.65 41.00
CA GLY A 151 54.57 -4.24 41.02
C GLY A 151 54.70 -5.23 42.18
N LEU A 152 55.01 -6.49 41.89
CA LEU A 152 55.32 -7.52 42.90
C LEU A 152 56.76 -8.03 42.68
N ARG A 153 57.55 -8.00 43.76
CA ARG A 153 58.94 -8.52 43.84
C ARG A 153 58.97 -10.06 43.81
N PRO A 154 60.08 -10.67 43.36
CA PRO A 154 60.19 -12.11 43.21
C PRO A 154 60.55 -12.77 44.55
N ASP A 155 59.99 -13.95 44.82
CA ASP A 155 60.69 -15.18 45.22
C ASP A 155 59.66 -16.29 45.53
N ASN A 156 59.82 -17.47 44.89
CA ASN A 156 59.13 -18.78 45.07
C ASN A 156 58.61 -19.41 43.76
N LEU A 157 58.68 -20.75 43.63
CA LEU A 157 58.25 -21.55 42.46
C LEU A 157 56.79 -21.33 42.01
N ILE A 158 55.91 -20.89 42.91
CA ILE A 158 54.53 -20.46 42.62
C ILE A 158 54.53 -19.23 41.69
N LEU A 159 55.57 -18.37 41.76
CA LEU A 159 55.74 -17.24 40.85
C LEU A 159 56.00 -17.65 39.41
N VAL A 160 56.56 -18.81 39.10
CA VAL A 160 56.75 -19.22 37.70
C VAL A 160 55.40 -19.50 37.05
N GLN A 161 54.50 -20.17 37.75
CA GLN A 161 53.11 -20.36 37.31
C GLN A 161 52.36 -19.02 37.22
N ILE A 162 52.57 -18.12 38.20
CA ILE A 162 51.99 -16.77 38.17
C ILE A 162 52.59 -15.91 37.05
N ILE A 163 53.87 -16.04 36.69
CA ILE A 163 54.53 -15.31 35.59
C ILE A 163 54.00 -15.78 34.24
N VAL A 164 53.75 -17.08 34.08
CA VAL A 164 53.09 -17.61 32.88
C VAL A 164 51.67 -17.05 32.77
N ILE A 165 50.89 -17.04 33.86
CA ILE A 165 49.55 -16.43 33.91
C ILE A 165 49.60 -14.91 33.66
N ILE A 166 50.57 -14.18 34.23
CA ILE A 166 50.83 -12.75 33.97
C ILE A 166 51.26 -12.53 32.51
N GLY A 167 51.97 -13.49 31.92
CA GLY A 167 52.32 -13.54 30.50
C GLY A 167 51.09 -13.57 29.61
N TYR A 168 50.06 -14.36 29.96
CA TYR A 168 48.75 -14.32 29.33
C TYR A 168 48.00 -13.00 29.61
N PHE A 169 48.14 -12.42 30.80
CA PHE A 169 47.64 -11.07 31.10
C PHE A 169 48.32 -9.96 30.30
N ARG A 170 49.44 -10.20 29.59
CA ARG A 170 49.97 -9.20 28.63
C ARG A 170 48.99 -8.89 27.49
N ILE A 171 47.99 -9.74 27.27
CA ILE A 171 46.87 -9.49 26.36
C ILE A 171 46.03 -8.27 26.84
N ILE A 172 46.05 -7.92 28.14
CA ILE A 172 45.45 -6.68 28.67
C ILE A 172 46.05 -5.44 28.00
N ARG A 173 47.31 -5.47 27.54
CA ARG A 173 47.91 -4.34 26.80
C ARG A 173 47.25 -4.08 25.44
N PHE A 174 46.43 -5.00 24.95
CA PHE A 174 45.63 -4.83 23.73
C PHE A 174 44.22 -4.27 24.03
N ILE A 175 43.84 -4.03 25.30
CA ILE A 175 42.59 -3.33 25.65
C ILE A 175 42.47 -1.95 24.99
N PRO A 176 43.54 -1.12 24.88
CA PRO A 176 43.49 0.13 24.12
C PRO A 176 43.22 -0.07 22.61
N LEU A 177 43.63 -1.20 22.03
CA LEU A 177 43.32 -1.53 20.64
C LEU A 177 41.85 -1.91 20.47
N ILE A 178 41.25 -2.57 21.47
CA ILE A 178 39.79 -2.80 21.53
C ILE A 178 39.05 -1.47 21.58
N LYS A 179 39.53 -0.47 22.35
CA LYS A 179 38.94 0.89 22.38
C LYS A 179 38.90 1.57 21.01
N MET A 180 39.84 1.27 20.11
CA MET A 180 39.84 1.79 18.73
C MET A 180 38.86 1.04 17.82
N ILE A 181 38.53 -0.22 18.13
CA ILE A 181 37.65 -1.09 17.36
C ILE A 181 36.18 -0.90 17.76
N ILE A 182 35.87 -0.46 18.99
CA ILE A 182 34.50 -0.26 19.47
C ILE A 182 33.65 0.64 18.55
N PRO A 183 34.10 1.84 18.11
CA PRO A 183 33.31 2.68 17.20
C PRO A 183 33.03 2.01 15.85
N LEU A 184 33.99 1.24 15.34
CA LEU A 184 33.84 0.46 14.10
C LEU A 184 32.79 -0.64 14.29
N LEU A 185 32.80 -1.35 15.43
CA LEU A 185 31.81 -2.38 15.75
C LEU A 185 30.41 -1.79 15.91
N ILE A 186 30.28 -0.65 16.59
CA ILE A 186 29.01 0.07 16.73
C ILE A 186 28.46 0.44 15.35
N HIS A 187 29.32 0.96 14.47
CA HIS A 187 28.91 1.29 13.10
C HIS A 187 28.46 0.06 12.30
N ILE A 188 29.20 -1.05 12.37
CA ILE A 188 28.83 -2.31 11.69
C ILE A 188 27.48 -2.84 12.22
N VAL A 189 27.29 -2.82 13.54
CA VAL A 189 26.05 -3.26 14.19
C VAL A 189 24.89 -2.36 13.79
N ASP A 190 25.09 -1.04 13.75
CA ASP A 190 24.08 -0.07 13.32
C ASP A 190 23.64 -0.30 11.86
N VAL A 191 24.60 -0.53 10.95
CA VAL A 191 24.34 -0.90 9.56
C VAL A 191 23.51 -2.19 9.45
N GLN A 192 23.84 -3.21 10.25
CA GLN A 192 23.10 -4.46 10.26
C GLN A 192 21.69 -4.31 10.82
N ILE A 193 21.51 -3.51 11.88
CA ILE A 193 20.19 -3.19 12.45
C ILE A 193 19.33 -2.50 11.39
N LYS A 194 19.85 -1.45 10.74
CA LYS A 194 19.14 -0.72 9.68
C LYS A 194 18.76 -1.61 8.51
N LYS A 195 19.65 -2.53 8.08
CA LYS A 195 19.37 -3.49 7.01
C LYS A 195 18.24 -4.47 7.38
N ARG A 196 18.26 -5.00 8.61
CA ARG A 196 17.22 -5.92 9.09
C ARG A 196 15.87 -5.22 9.27
N LEU A 197 15.90 -4.01 9.77
CA LEU A 197 14.71 -3.19 9.89
C LEU A 197 14.09 -2.89 8.53
N SER A 198 14.92 -2.53 7.55
CA SER A 198 14.46 -2.33 6.17
C SER A 198 13.77 -3.56 5.60
N LEU A 199 14.31 -4.75 5.90
CA LEU A 199 13.74 -6.01 5.50
C LEU A 199 12.40 -6.25 6.20
N MET A 200 12.33 -6.01 7.50
CA MET A 200 11.09 -6.10 8.28
C MET A 200 10.00 -5.20 7.72
N TYR A 201 10.30 -3.91 7.51
CA TYR A 201 9.35 -2.95 6.94
C TYR A 201 8.79 -3.43 5.58
N SER A 202 9.68 -3.90 4.69
CA SER A 202 9.28 -4.42 3.38
C SER A 202 8.35 -5.63 3.51
N ILE A 203 8.67 -6.54 4.44
CA ILE A 203 7.89 -7.76 4.70
C ILE A 203 6.52 -7.42 5.27
N THR A 204 6.45 -6.57 6.30
CA THR A 204 5.19 -6.15 6.91
C THR A 204 4.30 -5.43 5.90
N LYS A 205 4.88 -4.57 5.06
CA LYS A 205 4.17 -3.89 3.98
C LYS A 205 3.61 -4.86 2.93
N GLY A 206 4.42 -5.82 2.49
CA GLY A 206 3.96 -6.85 1.55
C GLY A 206 2.89 -7.76 2.14
N TYR A 207 3.01 -8.09 3.43
CA TYR A 207 2.00 -8.86 4.16
C TYR A 207 0.67 -8.08 4.24
N ALA A 208 0.69 -6.81 4.67
CA ALA A 208 -0.52 -5.97 4.73
C ALA A 208 -1.21 -5.87 3.36
N LYS A 209 -0.44 -5.59 2.29
CA LYS A 209 -0.98 -5.57 0.93
C LYS A 209 -1.54 -6.92 0.50
N SER A 210 -0.90 -8.02 0.90
CA SER A 210 -1.42 -9.36 0.58
C SER A 210 -2.75 -9.69 1.27
N GLN A 211 -3.02 -9.14 2.47
CA GLN A 211 -4.32 -9.29 3.13
C GLN A 211 -5.40 -8.50 2.39
N GLU A 212 -5.09 -7.28 1.94
CA GLU A 212 -5.98 -6.44 1.12
C GLU A 212 -6.36 -7.13 -0.20
N ASP A 213 -5.37 -7.56 -0.98
CA ASP A 213 -5.59 -8.17 -2.29
C ASP A 213 -6.37 -9.50 -2.16
N THR A 214 -6.21 -10.15 -1.03
CA THR A 214 -6.90 -11.39 -0.66
C THR A 214 -8.40 -11.15 -0.42
N LYS A 215 -8.76 -10.00 0.15
CA LYS A 215 -10.14 -9.64 0.52
C LYS A 215 -11.11 -9.75 -0.65
N PHE A 216 -10.72 -9.21 -1.82
CA PHE A 216 -11.51 -9.21 -3.05
C PHE A 216 -11.87 -10.60 -3.59
N LEU A 217 -11.24 -11.63 -3.06
CA LEU A 217 -11.27 -12.95 -3.62
C LEU A 217 -11.76 -13.96 -2.58
N ILE A 218 -12.33 -13.50 -1.45
CA ILE A 218 -13.01 -14.32 -0.43
C ILE A 218 -14.34 -14.87 -0.94
N GLU A 219 -15.15 -14.05 -1.61
CA GLU A 219 -16.45 -14.46 -2.20
C GLU A 219 -16.30 -15.64 -3.18
N GLN A 220 -15.11 -15.73 -3.72
CA GLN A 220 -14.64 -16.70 -4.67
C GLN A 220 -14.20 -18.04 -4.01
N ILE A 221 -14.03 -18.08 -2.68
CA ILE A 221 -13.54 -19.23 -1.89
C ILE A 221 -14.70 -20.02 -1.26
N SER A 222 -15.72 -19.34 -0.75
CA SER A 222 -16.88 -20.00 -0.16
C SER A 222 -18.17 -19.36 -0.64
N SER A 223 -19.16 -20.18 -0.97
CA SER A 223 -20.52 -19.72 -1.23
C SER A 223 -21.32 -19.50 0.07
N ARG A 224 -20.79 -19.92 1.23
CA ARG A 224 -21.45 -19.76 2.53
C ARG A 224 -21.09 -18.43 3.14
N GLU A 225 -22.10 -17.58 3.31
CA GLU A 225 -21.97 -16.23 3.89
C GLU A 225 -21.32 -16.23 5.28
N SER A 226 -21.67 -17.20 6.14
CA SER A 226 -21.08 -17.32 7.49
C SER A 226 -19.59 -17.65 7.50
N ILE A 227 -19.08 -18.36 6.48
CA ILE A 227 -17.64 -18.66 6.34
C ILE A 227 -16.92 -17.45 5.74
N ASN A 228 -17.53 -16.81 4.73
CA ASN A 228 -16.99 -15.58 4.16
C ASN A 228 -16.81 -14.51 5.22
N GLN A 229 -17.84 -14.26 6.04
CA GLN A 229 -17.80 -13.26 7.10
C GLN A 229 -16.65 -13.51 8.08
N LYS A 230 -16.48 -14.75 8.55
CA LYS A 230 -15.35 -15.12 9.43
C LYS A 230 -13.99 -14.94 8.77
N LEU A 231 -13.86 -15.28 7.49
CA LEU A 231 -12.62 -15.07 6.74
C LEU A 231 -12.32 -13.58 6.57
N TYR A 232 -13.33 -12.77 6.25
CA TYR A 232 -13.22 -11.31 6.18
C TYR A 232 -12.74 -10.72 7.50
N GLU A 233 -13.32 -11.13 8.63
CA GLU A 233 -12.90 -10.68 9.96
C GLU A 233 -11.45 -11.03 10.28
N ILE A 234 -11.00 -12.25 9.95
CA ILE A 234 -9.61 -12.68 10.16
C ILE A 234 -8.64 -11.84 9.31
N LEU A 235 -8.98 -11.60 8.05
CA LEU A 235 -8.13 -10.85 7.12
C LEU A 235 -8.05 -9.37 7.48
N GLU A 236 -9.16 -8.78 7.89
CA GLU A 236 -9.20 -7.41 8.41
C GLU A 236 -8.39 -7.29 9.71
N THR A 237 -8.51 -8.24 10.63
CA THR A 237 -7.72 -8.24 11.87
C THR A 237 -6.22 -8.35 11.57
N ASN A 238 -5.82 -9.29 10.72
CA ASN A 238 -4.42 -9.46 10.33
C ASN A 238 -3.85 -8.24 9.59
N LYS A 239 -4.66 -7.60 8.74
CA LYS A 239 -4.29 -6.35 8.06
C LYS A 239 -4.08 -5.23 9.08
N ARG A 240 -5.01 -5.05 10.02
CA ARG A 240 -4.92 -4.03 11.08
C ARG A 240 -3.67 -4.22 11.93
N ASP A 241 -3.38 -5.44 12.36
CA ASP A 241 -2.15 -5.75 13.11
C ASP A 241 -0.89 -5.41 12.31
N ALA A 242 -0.87 -5.72 11.01
CA ALA A 242 0.26 -5.39 10.15
C ALA A 242 0.43 -3.88 9.94
N VAL A 243 -0.67 -3.11 9.83
CA VAL A 243 -0.62 -1.65 9.75
C VAL A 243 -0.15 -1.04 11.06
N LYS A 244 -0.59 -1.57 12.22
CA LYS A 244 -0.09 -1.16 13.53
C LYS A 244 1.42 -1.35 13.62
N GLU A 245 1.92 -2.54 13.28
CA GLU A 245 3.37 -2.83 13.28
C GLU A 245 4.15 -1.95 12.30
N LEU A 246 3.58 -1.63 11.13
CA LEU A 246 4.19 -0.65 10.22
C LEU A 246 4.33 0.71 10.89
N GLY A 247 3.24 1.23 11.48
CA GLY A 247 3.24 2.53 12.16
C GLY A 247 4.27 2.63 13.28
N LEU A 248 4.42 1.58 14.08
CA LEU A 248 5.46 1.50 15.12
C LEU A 248 6.87 1.57 14.52
N ILE A 249 7.13 0.85 13.42
CA ILE A 249 8.41 0.90 12.71
C ILE A 249 8.68 2.29 12.12
N GLU A 250 7.65 2.98 11.60
CA GLU A 250 7.79 4.34 11.06
C GLU A 250 8.15 5.36 12.13
N HIS A 251 7.62 5.18 13.35
CA HIS A 251 7.94 6.02 14.49
C HIS A 251 9.36 5.76 15.03
N GLU A 252 9.72 4.51 15.34
CA GLU A 252 11.02 4.17 15.96
C GLU A 252 12.22 4.46 15.05
N HIS A 253 12.05 4.33 13.73
CA HIS A 253 13.14 4.34 12.77
C HIS A 253 12.83 5.11 11.50
N ARG A 254 12.39 6.35 11.72
CA ARG A 254 11.93 7.28 10.69
C ARG A 254 12.91 7.50 9.54
N ASP A 255 14.19 7.67 9.85
CA ASP A 255 15.26 7.91 8.87
C ASP A 255 15.43 6.75 7.87
N VAL A 256 15.32 5.52 8.37
CA VAL A 256 15.37 4.30 7.55
C VAL A 256 14.12 4.17 6.71
N VAL A 257 12.94 4.35 7.30
CA VAL A 257 11.66 4.22 6.57
C VAL A 257 11.56 5.24 5.44
N ILE A 258 11.97 6.49 5.67
CA ILE A 258 12.00 7.52 4.63
C ILE A 258 12.92 7.12 3.49
N ALA A 259 14.15 6.66 3.78
CA ALA A 259 15.07 6.18 2.75
C ALA A 259 14.46 5.04 1.91
N LEU A 260 13.71 4.13 2.54
CA LEU A 260 13.02 3.04 1.86
C LEU A 260 11.87 3.51 0.98
N LYS A 261 11.00 4.38 1.51
CA LYS A 261 9.89 4.97 0.75
C LYS A 261 10.45 5.75 -0.47
N THR A 262 11.52 6.53 -0.30
CA THR A 262 12.18 7.25 -1.39
C THR A 262 12.78 6.29 -2.43
N ARG A 263 13.53 5.27 -2.00
CA ARG A 263 14.09 4.26 -2.91
C ARG A 263 12.99 3.54 -3.70
N GLN A 264 11.88 3.23 -3.04
CA GLN A 264 10.71 2.60 -3.66
C GLN A 264 10.05 3.52 -4.69
N ALA A 265 9.84 4.79 -4.36
CA ALA A 265 9.26 5.77 -5.26
C ALA A 265 10.11 5.92 -6.53
N ILE A 266 11.43 6.07 -6.39
CA ILE A 266 12.35 6.15 -7.54
C ILE A 266 12.25 4.88 -8.40
N ARG A 267 12.23 3.69 -7.77
CA ARG A 267 12.08 2.42 -8.48
C ARG A 267 10.77 2.35 -9.26
N ASN A 268 9.66 2.77 -8.67
CA ASN A 268 8.33 2.76 -9.30
C ASN A 268 8.30 3.70 -10.51
N VAL A 269 8.87 4.90 -10.40
CA VAL A 269 8.97 5.86 -11.51
C VAL A 269 9.78 5.27 -12.66
N ILE A 270 10.94 4.68 -12.38
CA ILE A 270 11.77 4.05 -13.42
C ILE A 270 11.05 2.84 -14.03
N ALA A 271 10.35 2.04 -13.23
CA ALA A 271 9.56 0.91 -13.74
C ALA A 271 8.43 1.36 -14.67
N LYS A 272 7.75 2.48 -14.35
CA LYS A 272 6.75 3.08 -15.24
C LYS A 272 7.40 3.59 -16.54
N ALA A 273 8.57 4.23 -16.45
CA ALA A 273 9.32 4.65 -17.63
C ALA A 273 9.70 3.45 -18.52
N LEU A 274 10.11 2.32 -17.94
CA LEU A 274 10.39 1.07 -18.68
C LEU A 274 9.14 0.50 -19.37
N LYS A 275 7.99 0.50 -18.69
CA LYS A 275 6.70 0.08 -19.29
C LYS A 275 6.33 0.98 -20.47
N ASN A 276 6.46 2.30 -20.31
CA ASN A 276 6.20 3.26 -21.38
C ASN A 276 7.18 3.10 -22.56
N LEU A 277 8.47 2.85 -22.29
CA LEU A 277 9.46 2.58 -23.34
C LEU A 277 9.10 1.32 -24.14
N THR A 278 8.66 0.26 -23.45
CA THR A 278 8.20 -0.98 -24.10
C THR A 278 6.97 -0.73 -24.97
N PHE A 279 6.05 0.12 -24.49
CA PHE A 279 4.88 0.55 -25.25
C PHE A 279 5.27 1.34 -26.52
N LEU A 280 6.18 2.32 -26.40
CA LEU A 280 6.65 3.11 -27.55
C LEU A 280 7.34 2.25 -28.61
N TRP A 281 8.14 1.27 -28.18
CA TRP A 281 8.75 0.29 -29.06
C TRP A 281 7.70 -0.58 -29.78
N SER A 282 6.68 -1.07 -29.05
CA SER A 282 5.59 -1.87 -29.64
C SER A 282 4.75 -1.11 -30.67
N ARG A 283 4.72 0.23 -30.57
CA ARG A 283 4.03 1.13 -31.49
C ARG A 283 4.90 1.58 -32.67
N GLY A 284 6.17 1.16 -32.71
CA GLY A 284 7.12 1.56 -33.75
C GLY A 284 7.53 3.04 -33.69
N ILE A 285 7.29 3.73 -32.56
CA ILE A 285 7.66 5.14 -32.37
C ILE A 285 9.16 5.28 -32.12
N ILE A 286 9.75 4.29 -31.45
CA ILE A 286 11.18 4.22 -31.15
C ILE A 286 11.76 3.01 -31.85
N ASP A 287 12.93 3.17 -32.46
CA ASP A 287 13.59 2.08 -33.14
C ASP A 287 14.14 1.02 -32.15
N LYS A 288 14.55 -0.14 -32.65
CA LYS A 288 15.08 -1.22 -31.81
C LYS A 288 16.39 -0.82 -31.11
N HIS A 289 17.22 0.00 -31.75
CA HIS A 289 18.54 0.38 -31.25
C HIS A 289 18.42 1.41 -30.10
N GLU A 290 17.67 2.49 -30.31
CA GLU A 290 17.28 3.50 -29.34
C GLU A 290 16.60 2.87 -28.12
N SER A 291 15.67 1.93 -28.33
CA SER A 291 15.00 1.21 -27.24
C SER A 291 15.99 0.42 -26.37
N VAL A 292 16.97 -0.26 -26.99
CA VAL A 292 18.01 -1.00 -26.26
C VAL A 292 18.94 -0.06 -25.49
N VAL A 293 19.36 1.05 -26.09
CA VAL A 293 20.19 2.06 -25.43
C VAL A 293 19.47 2.68 -24.23
N MET A 294 18.21 3.10 -24.41
CA MET A 294 17.40 3.71 -23.35
C MET A 294 17.10 2.73 -22.22
N ASN A 295 16.78 1.47 -22.55
CA ASN A 295 16.58 0.41 -21.56
C ASN A 295 17.86 0.18 -20.73
N LYS A 296 19.05 0.17 -21.37
CA LYS A 296 20.33 0.06 -20.67
C LYS A 296 20.55 1.21 -19.68
N VAL A 297 20.20 2.44 -20.04
CA VAL A 297 20.31 3.61 -19.14
C VAL A 297 19.38 3.45 -17.94
N LEU A 298 18.11 3.11 -18.15
CA LEU A 298 17.13 2.93 -17.08
C LEU A 298 17.51 1.76 -16.14
N LEU A 299 17.97 0.63 -16.68
CA LEU A 299 18.46 -0.50 -15.90
C LEU A 299 19.71 -0.14 -15.07
N THR A 300 20.59 0.72 -15.60
CA THR A 300 21.76 1.22 -14.85
C THR A 300 21.32 2.07 -13.66
N LYS A 301 20.30 2.91 -13.83
CA LYS A 301 19.70 3.69 -12.73
C LYS A 301 19.05 2.78 -11.68
N ILE A 302 18.37 1.69 -12.08
CA ILE A 302 17.86 0.68 -11.13
C ILE A 302 19.01 0.01 -10.36
N LYS A 303 20.10 -0.36 -11.03
CA LYS A 303 21.26 -0.97 -10.38
C LYS A 303 21.90 -0.03 -9.35
N ALA A 304 21.94 1.27 -9.64
CA ALA A 304 22.46 2.27 -8.69
C ALA A 304 21.64 2.34 -7.39
N LEU A 305 20.34 2.01 -7.42
CA LEU A 305 19.50 1.96 -6.21
C LEU A 305 19.90 0.88 -5.21
N ASN A 306 20.71 -0.11 -5.61
CA ASN A 306 21.25 -1.10 -4.66
C ASN A 306 22.23 -0.47 -3.67
N ASN A 307 22.87 0.64 -4.06
CA ASN A 307 23.81 1.40 -3.23
C ASN A 307 23.16 2.65 -2.61
N PHE A 308 21.83 2.73 -2.63
CA PHE A 308 21.10 3.85 -2.03
C PHE A 308 21.32 3.89 -0.52
N PRO A 309 21.49 5.07 0.10
CA PRO A 309 21.71 5.18 1.55
C PRO A 309 20.58 4.53 2.33
N MET A 310 20.91 3.85 3.42
CA MET A 310 19.92 3.16 4.27
C MET A 310 19.16 4.08 5.21
N ALA A 311 19.57 5.34 5.34
CA ALA A 311 18.94 6.35 6.18
C ALA A 311 19.04 7.71 5.50
N ILE A 312 17.96 8.49 5.54
CA ILE A 312 17.87 9.86 5.06
C ILE A 312 17.21 10.69 6.16
N PRO A 313 17.73 11.88 6.50
CA PRO A 313 17.11 12.73 7.50
C PRO A 313 15.66 13.06 7.10
N PRO A 314 14.73 13.14 8.06
CA PRO A 314 13.36 13.49 7.74
C PRO A 314 13.29 14.88 7.10
N PRO A 315 12.36 15.10 6.14
CA PRO A 315 12.14 16.42 5.62
C PRO A 315 11.69 17.36 6.73
N THR A 316 12.00 18.64 6.59
CA THR A 316 11.46 19.65 7.50
C THR A 316 9.93 19.65 7.42
N PRO A 317 9.20 19.96 8.52
CA PRO A 317 7.73 20.06 8.53
C PRO A 317 7.17 20.91 7.38
N GLU A 318 7.88 21.97 7.00
CA GLU A 318 7.54 22.82 5.86
C GLU A 318 7.49 22.05 4.53
N LYS A 319 8.41 21.10 4.32
CA LYS A 319 8.45 20.26 3.12
C LYS A 319 7.32 19.24 3.09
N TYR A 320 6.69 18.93 4.23
CA TYR A 320 5.54 18.01 4.27
C TYR A 320 4.27 18.64 3.69
N LEU A 321 4.11 19.98 3.77
CA LEU A 321 2.96 20.67 3.17
C LEU A 321 2.92 20.47 1.65
N HIS A 322 4.08 20.42 1.00
CA HIS A 322 4.18 20.13 -0.45
C HIS A 322 3.72 18.72 -0.82
N ASN A 323 3.60 17.79 0.13
CA ASN A 323 3.15 16.42 -0.12
C ASN A 323 1.62 16.27 -0.02
N ILE A 324 0.90 17.30 0.43
CA ILE A 324 -0.56 17.25 0.49
C ILE A 324 -1.12 17.41 -0.93
N LEU A 325 -1.87 16.41 -1.39
CA LEU A 325 -2.43 16.34 -2.75
C LEU A 325 -3.19 17.60 -3.17
N TRP A 326 -4.01 18.18 -2.29
CA TRP A 326 -4.81 19.37 -2.61
C TRP A 326 -4.05 20.70 -2.50
N LEU A 327 -2.85 20.70 -1.88
CA LEU A 327 -1.93 21.84 -1.84
C LEU A 327 -0.98 21.89 -3.07
N GLU A 328 -0.95 20.82 -3.87
CA GLU A 328 0.02 20.65 -4.94
C GLU A 328 -0.09 21.73 -6.03
N ASN A 329 1.07 22.24 -6.46
CA ASN A 329 1.29 23.17 -7.60
C ASN A 329 0.83 24.64 -7.45
N LYS A 330 0.74 25.18 -6.22
CA LYS A 330 0.63 26.63 -6.01
C LYS A 330 1.47 27.09 -4.83
N ASP A 331 2.65 27.64 -5.11
CA ASP A 331 3.56 28.16 -4.06
C ASP A 331 2.87 29.17 -3.13
N ILE A 332 1.93 29.96 -3.66
CA ILE A 332 1.14 30.94 -2.90
C ILE A 332 0.24 30.25 -1.85
N LEU A 333 -0.43 29.15 -2.21
CA LEU A 333 -1.31 28.41 -1.31
C LEU A 333 -0.52 27.72 -0.21
N ILE A 334 0.64 27.15 -0.57
CA ILE A 334 1.53 26.50 0.39
C ILE A 334 2.11 27.54 1.35
N GLN A 335 2.54 28.70 0.84
CA GLN A 335 3.05 29.79 1.67
C GLN A 335 1.98 30.30 2.65
N PHE A 336 0.73 30.45 2.20
CA PHE A 336 -0.38 30.86 3.04
C PHE A 336 -0.56 29.94 4.26
N PHE A 337 -0.63 28.62 4.04
CA PHE A 337 -0.76 27.68 5.15
C PHE A 337 0.53 27.51 5.94
N LYS A 338 1.70 27.68 5.31
CA LYS A 338 2.99 27.62 6.01
C LYS A 338 3.11 28.68 7.10
N GLU A 339 2.62 29.89 6.84
CA GLU A 339 2.68 31.01 7.81
C GLU A 339 1.70 30.84 8.98
N ARG A 340 0.66 30.02 8.81
CA ARG A 340 -0.44 29.85 9.77
C ARG A 340 -0.40 28.52 10.52
N ALA A 341 0.19 27.50 9.91
CA ALA A 341 0.25 26.16 10.49
C ALA A 341 1.17 26.12 11.71
N LYS A 342 0.74 25.39 12.74
CA LYS A 342 1.47 25.22 14.00
C LYS A 342 1.91 23.77 14.16
N LEU A 343 3.02 23.55 14.82
CA LEU A 343 3.45 22.21 15.21
C LEU A 343 2.72 21.80 16.49
N ALA A 344 2.00 20.68 16.43
CA ALA A 344 1.36 20.04 17.57
C ALA A 344 2.14 18.78 17.95
N TYR A 345 2.28 18.56 19.26
CA TYR A 345 2.96 17.41 19.85
C TYR A 345 1.99 16.73 20.81
N PHE A 346 1.91 15.42 20.70
CA PHE A 346 1.05 14.58 21.52
C PHE A 346 1.88 13.43 22.07
N ASP A 347 1.68 13.12 23.34
CA ASP A 347 2.28 11.97 24.00
C ASP A 347 1.43 10.71 23.81
N TYR A 348 1.97 9.58 24.25
CA TYR A 348 1.26 8.30 24.21
C TYR A 348 -0.04 8.38 25.02
N GLY A 349 -1.15 7.97 24.42
CA GLY A 349 -2.48 7.97 25.04
C GLY A 349 -3.23 9.30 24.96
N ASP A 350 -2.61 10.36 24.44
CA ASP A 350 -3.29 11.63 24.24
C ASP A 350 -4.41 11.51 23.21
N VAL A 351 -5.50 12.24 23.46
CA VAL A 351 -6.66 12.28 22.58
C VAL A 351 -6.57 13.52 21.69
N ILE A 352 -6.45 13.32 20.37
CA ILE A 352 -6.38 14.41 19.40
C ILE A 352 -7.76 15.05 19.22
N CYS A 353 -8.80 14.22 19.14
CA CYS A 353 -10.20 14.64 19.07
C CYS A 353 -11.14 13.55 19.59
N LYS A 354 -12.32 13.94 20.06
CA LYS A 354 -13.35 13.01 20.55
C LYS A 354 -14.57 13.01 19.65
N GLU A 355 -15.25 11.87 19.64
CA GLU A 355 -16.56 11.73 19.00
C GLU A 355 -17.57 12.68 19.65
N GLY A 356 -18.33 13.41 18.83
CA GLY A 356 -19.32 14.41 19.27
C GLY A 356 -18.75 15.81 19.54
N GLU A 357 -17.44 16.02 19.43
CA GLU A 357 -16.85 17.37 19.56
C GLU A 357 -16.81 18.08 18.19
N MET A 358 -16.93 19.41 18.20
CA MET A 358 -16.71 20.22 17.00
C MET A 358 -15.23 20.24 16.61
N PRO A 359 -14.90 20.17 15.30
CA PRO A 359 -13.52 20.14 14.85
C PRO A 359 -12.80 21.45 15.11
N GLN A 360 -11.64 21.39 15.75
CA GLN A 360 -10.78 22.56 15.97
C GLN A 360 -9.98 22.96 14.72
N GLY A 361 -9.87 22.05 13.76
CA GLY A 361 -9.06 22.19 12.56
C GLY A 361 -8.63 20.84 12.01
N ILE A 362 -7.61 20.84 11.17
CA ILE A 362 -7.03 19.63 10.58
C ILE A 362 -5.63 19.36 11.12
N TYR A 363 -5.31 18.07 11.29
CA TYR A 363 -4.01 17.60 11.78
C TYR A 363 -3.35 16.71 10.73
N LEU A 364 -2.30 17.20 10.07
CA LEU A 364 -1.44 16.40 9.19
C LEU A 364 -0.39 15.68 10.03
N ILE A 365 -0.44 14.35 10.08
CA ILE A 365 0.53 13.56 10.83
C ILE A 365 1.89 13.63 10.13
N ILE A 366 2.86 14.26 10.78
CA ILE A 366 4.26 14.34 10.33
C ILE A 366 5.01 13.07 10.75
N SER A 367 4.79 12.61 11.98
CA SER A 367 5.42 11.44 12.59
C SER A 367 4.55 10.86 13.69
N GLY A 368 4.59 9.55 13.89
CA GLY A 368 3.81 8.86 14.91
C GLY A 368 2.62 8.08 14.33
N LEU A 369 1.85 7.48 15.22
CA LEU A 369 0.72 6.60 14.98
C LEU A 369 -0.44 7.02 15.88
N ALA A 370 -1.60 7.22 15.26
CA ALA A 370 -2.87 7.40 15.94
C ALA A 370 -3.84 6.26 15.57
N VAL A 371 -4.73 5.92 16.49
CA VAL A 371 -5.85 5.00 16.27
C VAL A 371 -7.16 5.79 16.30
N LEU A 372 -8.00 5.56 15.30
CA LEU A 372 -9.36 6.10 15.21
C LEU A 372 -10.32 5.02 15.67
N HIS A 373 -11.10 5.32 16.71
CA HIS A 373 -12.21 4.49 17.16
C HIS A 373 -13.53 5.18 16.80
N SER A 374 -14.40 4.47 16.09
CA SER A 374 -15.69 5.03 15.68
C SER A 374 -16.77 3.96 15.57
N SER A 375 -18.03 4.39 15.53
CA SER A 375 -19.06 3.58 14.88
C SER A 375 -18.77 3.44 13.38
N PRO A 376 -19.35 2.45 12.69
CA PRO A 376 -19.25 2.37 11.23
C PRO A 376 -19.59 3.73 10.57
N PRO A 377 -18.85 4.14 9.53
CA PRO A 377 -19.03 5.45 8.91
C PRO A 377 -20.46 5.58 8.38
N THR A 378 -21.14 6.65 8.77
CA THR A 378 -22.54 6.89 8.39
C THR A 378 -22.67 7.42 6.96
N PHE A 379 -21.58 7.99 6.41
CA PHE A 379 -21.57 8.74 5.15
C PHE A 379 -22.67 9.81 5.08
N GLY A 380 -23.10 10.36 6.23
CA GLY A 380 -24.17 11.35 6.29
C GLY A 380 -25.58 10.79 6.08
N ILE A 381 -25.77 9.48 6.23
CA ILE A 381 -27.07 8.81 6.14
C ILE A 381 -27.71 8.77 7.52
N ASP A 382 -29.00 9.11 7.60
CA ASP A 382 -29.76 9.04 8.84
C ASP A 382 -29.88 7.61 9.36
N SER A 383 -29.71 7.48 10.68
CA SER A 383 -29.75 6.20 11.40
C SER A 383 -31.06 5.42 11.19
N SER A 384 -32.17 6.10 10.89
CA SER A 384 -33.47 5.48 10.60
C SER A 384 -33.54 4.78 9.24
N LEU A 385 -32.63 5.09 8.31
CA LEU A 385 -32.58 4.52 6.96
C LEU A 385 -31.58 3.35 6.86
N GLN A 386 -30.80 3.08 7.91
CA GLN A 386 -29.88 1.94 7.93
C GLN A 386 -30.61 0.66 8.38
N PRO A 387 -30.36 -0.50 7.73
CA PRO A 387 -30.85 -1.78 8.22
C PRO A 387 -30.23 -2.07 9.59
N ASP A 388 -31.06 -2.56 10.52
CA ASP A 388 -30.69 -2.86 11.92
C ASP A 388 -29.54 -3.88 11.93
N ARG A 389 -28.29 -3.42 12.04
CA ARG A 389 -27.12 -4.30 12.12
C ARG A 389 -26.97 -4.75 13.56
N GLU A 390 -27.36 -5.99 13.83
CA GLU A 390 -27.11 -6.74 15.07
C GLU A 390 -25.60 -6.95 15.28
N SER A 391 -24.90 -5.89 15.70
CA SER A 391 -23.62 -5.82 16.40
C SER A 391 -22.89 -4.53 15.98
N LYS A 392 -22.91 -3.52 16.86
CA LYS A 392 -22.04 -2.35 16.75
C LYS A 392 -20.59 -2.78 17.01
N THR A 393 -19.97 -3.44 16.04
CA THR A 393 -18.53 -3.65 16.06
C THR A 393 -17.88 -2.27 15.89
N MET A 394 -17.07 -1.86 16.88
CA MET A 394 -16.30 -0.62 16.76
C MET A 394 -15.41 -0.71 15.52
N PHE A 395 -15.53 0.28 14.65
CA PHE A 395 -14.61 0.47 13.56
C PHE A 395 -13.30 1.01 14.15
N THR A 396 -12.17 0.44 13.72
CA THR A 396 -10.85 0.83 14.20
C THR A 396 -9.92 0.97 13.01
N GLU A 397 -9.37 2.17 12.83
CA GLU A 397 -8.46 2.51 11.75
C GLU A 397 -7.17 3.11 12.33
N TYR A 398 -6.04 2.84 11.70
CA TYR A 398 -4.74 3.34 12.13
C TYR A 398 -4.26 4.43 11.16
N CYS A 399 -3.95 5.61 11.68
CA CYS A 399 -3.43 6.74 10.92
C CYS A 399 -1.93 6.91 11.16
N THR A 400 -1.18 7.04 10.08
CA THR A 400 0.29 7.09 10.04
C THR A 400 0.80 8.39 9.40
N SER A 401 2.12 8.52 9.25
CA SER A 401 2.74 9.69 8.62
C SER A 401 2.22 9.93 7.20
N GLY A 402 1.65 11.12 6.98
CA GLY A 402 1.03 11.55 5.73
C GLY A 402 -0.50 11.59 5.77
N ASP A 403 -1.13 10.96 6.76
CA ASP A 403 -2.58 10.99 6.94
C ASP A 403 -3.03 12.30 7.58
N ILE A 404 -4.27 12.72 7.31
CA ILE A 404 -4.84 13.97 7.80
C ILE A 404 -6.11 13.66 8.59
N ILE A 405 -6.13 14.08 9.85
CA ILE A 405 -7.26 13.93 10.76
C ILE A 405 -8.12 15.20 10.70
N GLY A 406 -9.44 15.04 10.72
CA GLY A 406 -10.43 16.13 10.78
C GLY A 406 -10.89 16.70 9.44
N GLU A 407 -10.34 16.27 8.30
CA GLU A 407 -10.68 16.85 6.98
C GLU A 407 -12.19 16.84 6.70
N LEU A 408 -12.84 15.69 6.89
CA LEU A 408 -14.26 15.52 6.58
C LEU A 408 -15.16 16.37 7.49
N SER A 409 -14.92 16.36 8.80
CA SER A 409 -15.70 17.15 9.77
C SER A 409 -15.57 18.65 9.51
N CYS A 410 -14.38 19.13 9.16
CA CYS A 410 -14.15 20.53 8.81
C CYS A 410 -14.92 20.95 7.54
N LEU A 411 -14.97 20.09 6.52
CA LEU A 411 -15.74 20.34 5.29
C LEU A 411 -17.25 20.36 5.55
N LEU A 412 -17.74 19.45 6.39
CA LEU A 412 -19.16 19.29 6.69
C LEU A 412 -19.68 20.34 7.67
N LYS A 413 -18.81 21.03 8.41
CA LYS A 413 -19.18 21.90 9.55
C LYS A 413 -19.99 21.13 10.61
N ARG A 414 -19.61 19.87 10.86
CA ARG A 414 -20.28 18.96 11.79
C ARG A 414 -19.30 18.41 12.82
N GLU A 415 -19.86 17.86 13.88
CA GLU A 415 -19.13 17.14 14.93
C GLU A 415 -18.31 15.98 14.35
N ILE A 416 -17.25 15.60 15.07
CA ILE A 416 -16.38 14.50 14.69
C ILE A 416 -17.10 13.18 14.99
N GLU A 417 -17.14 12.28 14.00
CA GLU A 417 -17.82 10.96 14.10
C GLU A 417 -16.91 9.87 14.70
N TYR A 418 -15.76 10.24 15.27
CA TYR A 418 -14.74 9.32 15.77
C TYR A 418 -13.88 9.93 16.87
N THR A 419 -13.26 9.07 17.66
CA THR A 419 -12.25 9.44 18.65
C THR A 419 -10.86 9.04 18.16
N ALA A 420 -9.93 10.00 18.10
CA ALA A 420 -8.55 9.77 17.68
C ALA A 420 -7.60 9.76 18.89
N ILE A 421 -6.86 8.68 19.10
CA ILE A 421 -5.97 8.47 20.24
C ILE A 421 -4.56 8.16 19.76
N CYS A 422 -3.55 8.75 20.38
CA CYS A 422 -2.14 8.50 20.07
C CYS A 422 -1.68 7.14 20.62
N GLU A 423 -1.17 6.26 19.76
CA GLU A 423 -0.51 5.00 20.15
C GLU A 423 1.01 5.15 20.31
N THR A 424 1.56 6.31 19.93
CA THR A 424 2.98 6.68 20.05
C THR A 424 3.08 8.19 20.25
N ILE A 425 4.30 8.70 20.51
CA ILE A 425 4.54 10.14 20.46
C ILE A 425 4.27 10.62 19.04
N LEU A 426 3.32 11.54 18.88
CA LEU A 426 2.84 12.00 17.60
C LEU A 426 3.16 13.48 17.40
N GLN A 427 3.74 13.78 16.23
CA GLN A 427 3.99 15.12 15.76
C GLN A 427 3.08 15.40 14.57
N ALA A 428 2.31 16.48 14.63
CA ALA A 428 1.40 16.89 13.57
C ALA A 428 1.57 18.36 13.18
N CYS A 429 1.28 18.67 11.92
CA CYS A 429 1.04 20.03 11.46
C CYS A 429 -0.44 20.34 11.68
N PHE A 430 -0.74 21.31 12.52
CA PHE A 430 -2.08 21.76 12.84
C PHE A 430 -2.43 23.02 12.04
N ILE A 431 -3.56 23.00 11.35
CA ILE A 431 -4.17 24.17 10.71
C ILE A 431 -5.53 24.37 11.38
N SER A 432 -5.74 25.56 11.95
CA SER A 432 -6.97 25.88 12.66
C SER A 432 -8.17 25.91 11.72
N LEU A 433 -9.37 25.70 12.25
CA LEU A 433 -10.61 25.81 11.49
C LEU A 433 -10.77 27.20 10.86
N GLU A 434 -10.39 28.24 11.59
CA GLU A 434 -10.43 29.64 11.15
C GLU A 434 -9.51 29.87 9.94
N ASP A 435 -8.25 29.44 10.04
CA ASP A 435 -7.27 29.56 8.96
C ASP A 435 -7.66 28.72 7.73
N LEU A 436 -8.28 27.56 7.95
CA LEU A 436 -8.77 26.70 6.88
C LEU A 436 -9.91 27.36 6.11
N TYR A 437 -10.86 28.00 6.81
CA TYR A 437 -11.98 28.70 6.19
C TYR A 437 -11.56 29.99 5.50
N GLU A 438 -10.63 30.75 6.08
CA GLU A 438 -10.02 31.86 5.36
C GLU A 438 -9.32 31.37 4.08
N GLY A 439 -8.68 30.20 4.13
CA GLY A 439 -8.14 29.56 2.94
C GLY A 439 -9.22 29.19 1.91
N PHE A 440 -10.39 28.73 2.34
CA PHE A 440 -11.52 28.45 1.43
C PHE A 440 -12.01 29.73 0.77
N ASP A 441 -12.10 30.84 1.49
CA ASP A 441 -12.55 32.13 0.97
C ASP A 441 -11.51 32.73 0.00
N VAL A 442 -10.23 32.75 0.37
CA VAL A 442 -9.13 33.31 -0.45
C VAL A 442 -8.92 32.52 -1.74
N PHE A 443 -9.01 31.18 -1.66
CA PHE A 443 -8.75 30.29 -2.80
C PHE A 443 -10.03 29.67 -3.37
N TRP A 444 -11.18 30.32 -3.13
CA TRP A 444 -12.49 29.90 -3.61
C TRP A 444 -12.54 29.83 -5.14
N PRO A 445 -13.21 28.82 -5.74
CA PRO A 445 -13.80 27.60 -5.17
C PRO A 445 -12.81 26.42 -5.15
N SER A 446 -11.56 26.66 -5.49
CA SER A 446 -10.61 25.62 -5.90
C SER A 446 -10.15 24.73 -4.75
N LEU A 447 -10.02 25.28 -3.54
CA LEU A 447 -9.48 24.55 -2.39
C LEU A 447 -10.49 23.53 -1.85
N GLU A 448 -11.70 23.97 -1.50
CA GLU A 448 -12.76 23.09 -0.99
C GLU A 448 -13.08 21.97 -1.99
N TYR A 449 -13.20 22.31 -3.28
CA TYR A 449 -13.44 21.35 -4.34
C TYR A 449 -12.36 20.26 -4.42
N LYS A 450 -11.08 20.64 -4.29
CA LYS A 450 -9.97 19.67 -4.32
C LYS A 450 -9.99 18.71 -3.14
N ILE A 451 -10.34 19.19 -1.94
CA ILE A 451 -10.45 18.31 -0.76
C ILE A 451 -11.62 17.34 -0.96
N TRP A 452 -12.77 17.82 -1.44
CA TRP A 452 -13.90 16.96 -1.81
C TRP A 452 -13.54 15.92 -2.87
N LEU A 453 -12.80 16.31 -3.92
CA LEU A 453 -12.35 15.39 -4.97
C LEU A 453 -11.41 14.31 -4.42
N LYS A 454 -10.50 14.66 -3.50
CA LYS A 454 -9.62 13.70 -2.82
C LYS A 454 -10.45 12.68 -2.04
N LEU A 455 -11.39 13.15 -1.21
CA LEU A 455 -12.28 12.29 -0.41
C LEU A 455 -13.11 11.38 -1.30
N ALA A 456 -13.73 11.94 -2.35
CA ALA A 456 -14.59 11.20 -3.27
C ALA A 456 -13.81 10.10 -4.02
N LEU A 457 -12.60 10.39 -4.52
CA LEU A 457 -11.74 9.39 -5.15
C LEU A 457 -11.29 8.32 -4.15
N SER A 458 -10.95 8.71 -2.92
CA SER A 458 -10.57 7.76 -1.86
C SER A 458 -11.72 6.79 -1.55
N THR A 459 -12.93 7.30 -1.36
CA THR A 459 -14.13 6.47 -1.14
C THR A 459 -14.41 5.57 -2.34
N ALA A 460 -14.31 6.10 -3.56
CA ALA A 460 -14.55 5.33 -4.78
C ALA A 460 -13.56 4.17 -4.93
N TYR A 461 -12.27 4.39 -4.68
CA TYR A 461 -11.27 3.33 -4.71
C TYR A 461 -11.44 2.34 -3.55
N GLN A 462 -11.80 2.79 -2.36
CA GLN A 462 -11.98 1.90 -1.20
C GLN A 462 -13.14 0.89 -1.40
N TYR A 463 -14.23 1.31 -2.03
CA TYR A 463 -15.43 0.48 -2.17
C TYR A 463 -15.62 -0.12 -3.57
N PHE A 464 -15.07 0.50 -4.61
CA PHE A 464 -15.32 0.13 -6.02
C PHE A 464 -14.04 -0.06 -6.84
N GLU A 465 -12.89 -0.36 -6.22
CA GLU A 465 -11.60 -0.57 -6.90
C GLU A 465 -11.74 -1.47 -8.13
N SER A 466 -12.44 -2.60 -7.99
CA SER A 466 -12.64 -3.61 -9.04
C SER A 466 -13.34 -3.08 -10.29
N SER A 467 -14.24 -2.11 -10.12
CA SER A 467 -14.99 -1.49 -11.22
C SER A 467 -14.20 -0.35 -11.89
N LEU A 468 -13.18 0.16 -11.21
CA LEU A 468 -12.38 1.31 -11.63
C LEU A 468 -10.97 0.94 -12.12
N ILE A 469 -10.61 -0.36 -12.17
CA ILE A 469 -9.25 -0.84 -12.52
C ILE A 469 -8.76 -0.30 -13.88
N ASP A 470 -9.67 -0.18 -14.85
CA ASP A 470 -9.33 0.26 -16.22
C ASP A 470 -9.25 1.79 -16.37
N GLU A 471 -9.65 2.56 -15.33
CA GLU A 471 -9.67 4.02 -15.36
C GLU A 471 -8.41 4.64 -14.75
N ASP A 472 -7.77 5.56 -15.48
CA ASP A 472 -6.60 6.30 -15.00
C ASP A 472 -7.02 7.58 -14.26
N LEU A 473 -7.66 7.42 -13.10
CA LEU A 473 -8.20 8.51 -12.26
C LEU A 473 -7.18 9.06 -11.27
N THR A 474 -5.97 9.34 -11.75
CA THR A 474 -4.99 10.05 -10.91
C THR A 474 -5.49 11.44 -10.56
N PHE A 475 -5.37 11.84 -9.29
CA PHE A 475 -5.89 13.11 -8.76
C PHE A 475 -5.52 14.32 -9.66
N GLN A 476 -4.26 14.39 -10.09
CA GLN A 476 -3.77 15.45 -10.98
C GLN A 476 -4.48 15.46 -12.34
N LYS A 477 -4.77 14.30 -12.94
CA LYS A 477 -5.51 14.22 -14.20
C LYS A 477 -6.97 14.61 -14.00
N CYS A 478 -7.59 14.21 -12.89
CA CYS A 478 -8.96 14.61 -12.57
C CYS A 478 -9.05 16.14 -12.43
N VAL A 479 -8.07 16.78 -11.77
CA VAL A 479 -8.01 18.24 -11.64
C VAL A 479 -7.72 18.95 -12.96
N ALA A 480 -6.79 18.44 -13.78
CA ALA A 480 -6.34 19.12 -14.99
C ALA A 480 -7.25 18.89 -16.22
N LEU A 481 -7.83 17.69 -16.34
CA LEU A 481 -8.57 17.24 -17.52
C LEU A 481 -10.06 16.99 -17.23
N ASN A 482 -10.52 17.22 -15.99
CA ASN A 482 -11.89 16.96 -15.56
C ASN A 482 -12.39 15.53 -15.85
N LEU A 483 -11.49 14.54 -15.79
CA LEU A 483 -11.86 13.12 -15.98
C LEU A 483 -12.85 12.63 -14.91
N ALA A 484 -12.73 13.17 -13.69
CA ALA A 484 -13.72 12.97 -12.64
C ALA A 484 -14.00 14.29 -11.95
N CYS A 485 -15.28 14.56 -11.66
CA CYS A 485 -15.71 15.76 -10.97
C CYS A 485 -16.66 15.45 -9.81
N VAL A 486 -16.58 16.26 -8.76
CA VAL A 486 -17.53 16.18 -7.64
C VAL A 486 -18.67 17.16 -7.89
N LYS A 487 -19.90 16.66 -7.86
CA LYS A 487 -21.11 17.46 -7.91
C LYS A 487 -21.80 17.44 -6.55
N THR A 488 -22.37 18.60 -6.19
CA THR A 488 -23.17 18.76 -4.98
C THR A 488 -24.64 18.78 -5.38
N LEU A 489 -25.44 17.91 -4.76
CA LEU A 489 -26.88 17.90 -4.86
C LEU A 489 -27.48 18.23 -3.50
N SER A 490 -28.58 18.96 -3.52
CA SER A 490 -29.41 19.24 -2.35
C SER A 490 -30.83 18.72 -2.61
N SER A 491 -31.67 18.79 -1.59
CA SER A 491 -33.11 18.50 -1.69
C SER A 491 -33.87 19.35 -2.71
N TYR A 492 -33.30 20.45 -3.19
CA TYR A 492 -33.95 21.36 -4.15
C TYR A 492 -33.39 21.26 -5.56
N ASN A 493 -32.29 20.51 -5.74
CA ASN A 493 -31.56 20.47 -7.00
C ASN A 493 -31.60 19.06 -7.58
N GLU A 494 -31.89 19.00 -8.89
CA GLU A 494 -31.89 17.77 -9.66
C GLU A 494 -30.67 17.76 -10.60
N MET A 495 -30.14 16.57 -10.86
CA MET A 495 -29.12 16.35 -11.87
C MET A 495 -29.59 15.28 -12.85
N THR A 496 -29.48 15.60 -14.13
CA THR A 496 -29.61 14.62 -15.20
C THR A 496 -28.31 13.83 -15.36
N ILE A 497 -28.46 12.52 -15.47
CA ILE A 497 -27.39 11.56 -15.72
C ILE A 497 -27.40 11.26 -17.21
N ASP A 498 -26.42 11.81 -17.92
CA ASP A 498 -26.23 11.52 -19.33
C ASP A 498 -25.30 10.32 -19.50
N ASN A 499 -25.88 9.17 -19.82
CA ASN A 499 -25.13 7.93 -20.05
C ASN A 499 -24.20 7.99 -21.28
N ALA A 500 -24.32 8.99 -22.16
CA ALA A 500 -23.42 9.17 -23.30
C ALA A 500 -22.09 9.82 -22.88
N THR A 501 -22.14 10.74 -21.91
CA THR A 501 -20.96 11.49 -21.43
C THR A 501 -20.43 10.97 -20.10
N MET A 502 -21.29 10.44 -19.23
CA MET A 502 -20.94 9.96 -17.90
C MET A 502 -20.82 8.44 -17.90
N LYS A 503 -19.64 7.92 -17.53
CA LYS A 503 -19.38 6.49 -17.46
C LYS A 503 -19.86 5.88 -16.14
N PHE A 504 -19.55 6.56 -15.03
CA PHE A 504 -19.96 6.17 -13.68
C PHE A 504 -20.39 7.40 -12.89
N VAL A 505 -21.45 7.23 -12.10
CA VAL A 505 -21.87 8.21 -11.10
C VAL A 505 -21.94 7.51 -9.76
N ILE A 506 -21.17 7.99 -8.79
CA ILE A 506 -21.01 7.35 -7.48
C ILE A 506 -21.47 8.33 -6.41
N VAL A 507 -22.46 7.94 -5.62
CA VAL A 507 -22.86 8.67 -4.41
C VAL A 507 -21.79 8.42 -3.36
N VAL A 508 -21.09 9.47 -2.93
CA VAL A 508 -19.96 9.37 -1.97
C VAL A 508 -20.32 9.89 -0.59
N TYR A 509 -21.33 10.75 -0.48
CA TYR A 509 -21.85 11.26 0.79
C TYR A 509 -23.33 11.63 0.66
N GLY A 510 -24.12 11.29 1.67
CA GLY A 510 -25.57 11.47 1.72
C GLY A 510 -26.34 10.40 0.95
N SER A 511 -27.54 10.75 0.53
CA SER A 511 -28.42 9.87 -0.24
C SER A 511 -29.15 10.63 -1.33
N VAL A 512 -29.42 9.95 -2.45
CA VAL A 512 -30.12 10.52 -3.60
C VAL A 512 -31.34 9.67 -3.94
N ILE A 513 -32.39 10.29 -4.46
CA ILE A 513 -33.58 9.59 -4.96
C ILE A 513 -33.60 9.74 -6.49
N ASP A 514 -33.91 8.65 -7.18
CA ASP A 514 -34.26 8.70 -8.59
C ASP A 514 -35.67 9.28 -8.76
N THR A 515 -35.79 10.40 -9.47
CA THR A 515 -37.06 11.12 -9.61
C THR A 515 -38.12 10.33 -10.39
N LYS A 516 -37.71 9.32 -11.19
CA LYS A 516 -38.65 8.48 -11.95
C LYS A 516 -39.16 7.29 -11.15
N THR A 517 -38.27 6.65 -10.39
CA THR A 517 -38.59 5.40 -9.67
C THR A 517 -38.89 5.62 -8.19
N GLU A 518 -38.60 6.81 -7.66
CA GLU A 518 -38.67 7.19 -6.24
C GLU A 518 -37.82 6.28 -5.33
N VAL A 519 -36.86 5.54 -5.91
CA VAL A 519 -35.98 4.65 -5.14
C VAL A 519 -34.81 5.45 -4.55
N PRO A 520 -34.57 5.36 -3.23
CA PRO A 520 -33.42 5.99 -2.60
C PRO A 520 -32.14 5.15 -2.77
N TYR A 521 -31.04 5.81 -3.08
CA TYR A 521 -29.68 5.28 -3.16
C TYR A 521 -28.81 5.93 -2.08
N LEU A 522 -28.24 5.10 -1.20
CA LEU A 522 -27.45 5.52 -0.04
C LEU A 522 -25.95 5.42 -0.31
N ALA A 523 -25.14 6.38 0.13
CA ALA A 523 -23.69 6.33 0.00
C ALA A 523 -23.01 5.20 0.85
N PRO A 524 -21.89 4.63 0.40
CA PRO A 524 -21.31 4.72 -0.93
C PRO A 524 -22.06 3.79 -1.92
N CYS A 525 -22.51 4.32 -3.04
CA CYS A 525 -23.25 3.52 -4.05
C CYS A 525 -22.95 4.00 -5.48
N VAL A 526 -22.77 3.05 -6.40
CA VAL A 526 -22.72 3.34 -7.84
C VAL A 526 -24.14 3.36 -8.37
N LEU A 527 -24.54 4.48 -8.96
CA LEU A 527 -25.87 4.61 -9.53
C LEU A 527 -26.03 3.72 -10.78
N PRO A 528 -27.15 3.00 -10.91
CA PRO A 528 -27.45 2.24 -12.12
C PRO A 528 -27.56 3.16 -13.35
N LYS A 529 -27.19 2.65 -14.52
CA LYS A 529 -27.38 3.35 -15.80
C LYS A 529 -28.85 3.59 -16.16
N THR A 530 -29.78 2.96 -15.46
CA THR A 530 -31.22 3.18 -15.63
C THR A 530 -31.70 4.47 -15.00
N CYS A 531 -30.93 5.06 -14.07
CA CYS A 531 -31.26 6.34 -13.47
C CYS A 531 -30.93 7.47 -14.44
N GLU A 532 -31.95 8.18 -14.90
CA GLU A 532 -31.77 9.33 -15.81
C GLU A 532 -31.71 10.66 -15.06
N GLN A 533 -32.36 10.75 -13.90
CA GLN A 533 -32.42 11.98 -13.13
C GLN A 533 -32.47 11.65 -11.64
N VAL A 534 -31.63 12.35 -10.87
CA VAL A 534 -31.50 12.15 -9.43
C VAL A 534 -31.55 13.46 -8.67
N GLN A 535 -32.13 13.40 -7.48
CA GLN A 535 -32.29 14.52 -6.56
C GLN A 535 -31.65 14.18 -5.21
N GLY A 536 -31.07 15.16 -4.52
CA GLY A 536 -30.58 14.95 -3.17
C GLY A 536 -31.72 14.71 -2.18
N THR A 537 -31.49 13.92 -1.15
CA THR A 537 -32.47 13.74 -0.05
C THR A 537 -32.19 14.63 1.15
N SER A 538 -30.95 15.11 1.26
CA SER A 538 -30.48 15.99 2.34
C SER A 538 -29.94 17.29 1.73
N ASP A 539 -29.65 18.26 2.59
CA ASP A 539 -29.09 19.55 2.19
C ASP A 539 -27.71 19.42 1.53
N LEU A 540 -26.99 18.33 1.84
CA LEU A 540 -25.67 18.06 1.30
C LEU A 540 -25.52 16.61 0.84
N CYS A 541 -25.59 16.39 -0.47
CA CYS A 541 -25.24 15.12 -1.11
C CYS A 541 -24.08 15.36 -2.08
N LYS A 542 -23.08 14.48 -2.05
CA LYS A 542 -21.90 14.59 -2.93
C LYS A 542 -21.83 13.37 -3.83
N LEU A 543 -21.67 13.63 -5.13
CA LEU A 543 -21.57 12.61 -6.16
C LEU A 543 -20.25 12.78 -6.90
N LEU A 544 -19.53 11.68 -7.11
CA LEU A 544 -18.40 11.61 -8.01
C LEU A 544 -18.89 11.18 -9.39
N VAL A 545 -18.68 12.02 -10.39
CA VAL A 545 -19.01 11.75 -11.79
C VAL A 545 -17.72 11.46 -12.52
N ILE A 546 -17.60 10.28 -13.11
CA ILE A 546 -16.48 9.88 -13.97
C ILE A 546 -16.93 9.97 -15.42
N GLN A 547 -16.23 10.79 -16.20
CA GLN A 547 -16.52 11.03 -17.60
C GLN A 547 -16.10 9.84 -18.47
N ALA A 548 -16.87 9.55 -19.51
CA ALA A 548 -16.48 8.60 -20.54
C ALA A 548 -15.34 9.22 -21.38
N SER A 549 -14.28 8.45 -21.60
CA SER A 549 -13.21 8.86 -22.52
C SER A 549 -13.79 9.08 -23.92
N GLU A 550 -13.51 10.24 -24.56
CA GLU A 550 -13.94 10.47 -25.94
C GLU A 550 -13.48 9.30 -26.83
N PRO A 551 -14.36 8.75 -27.70
CA PRO A 551 -13.91 7.79 -28.69
C PRO A 551 -12.89 8.49 -29.59
N VAL A 552 -11.70 7.91 -29.70
CA VAL A 552 -10.68 8.34 -30.66
C VAL A 552 -11.35 8.39 -32.03
N LYS A 553 -11.66 9.59 -32.53
CA LYS A 553 -12.11 9.77 -33.91
C LYS A 553 -10.99 9.26 -34.79
N ASN A 554 -11.18 8.06 -35.35
CA ASN A 554 -10.36 7.55 -36.45
C ASN A 554 -10.45 8.58 -37.58
N LYS A 555 -9.46 9.47 -37.65
CA LYS A 555 -9.14 10.23 -38.86
C LYS A 555 -8.56 9.23 -39.86
N ASN A 556 -9.42 8.41 -40.47
CA ASN A 556 -9.16 7.61 -41.65
C ASN A 556 -10.49 7.15 -42.26
N SER A 557 -11.27 8.12 -42.72
CA SER A 557 -12.25 7.94 -43.80
C SER A 557 -12.55 9.31 -44.43
N LYS A 558 -11.57 9.83 -45.18
CA LYS A 558 -11.83 10.78 -46.27
C LYS A 558 -11.34 10.14 -47.57
N GLY A 559 -12.24 10.14 -48.55
CA GLY A 559 -12.15 9.45 -49.83
C GLY A 559 -13.27 8.42 -49.87
N VAL A 560 -14.38 8.60 -50.58
CA VAL A 560 -14.57 9.15 -51.92
C VAL A 560 -16.02 9.67 -52.06
N GLY A 561 -16.21 10.79 -52.76
CA GLY A 561 -17.52 11.29 -53.16
C GLY A 561 -17.61 12.82 -53.29
N GLU A 562 -17.03 13.37 -54.36
CA GLU A 562 -17.33 14.68 -54.97
C GLU A 562 -18.85 14.91 -55.14
N SER A 563 -19.46 16.09 -55.30
CA SER A 563 -19.08 17.50 -55.48
C SER A 563 -20.40 18.30 -55.45
N SER A 564 -20.37 19.57 -55.04
CA SER A 564 -21.00 20.72 -55.73
C SER A 564 -21.43 21.87 -54.80
N GLN A 565 -21.21 23.08 -55.34
CA GLN A 565 -21.74 24.40 -54.98
C GLN A 565 -20.96 25.27 -53.96
N ARG A 566 -20.23 26.20 -54.59
CA ARG A 566 -19.62 27.43 -54.05
C ARG A 566 -20.68 28.53 -53.81
N ARG A 567 -20.25 29.52 -53.02
CA ARG A 567 -20.70 30.93 -52.84
C ARG A 567 -21.70 31.17 -51.71
N ALA A 568 -21.25 31.85 -50.65
CA ALA A 568 -21.28 33.31 -50.56
C ALA A 568 -20.46 33.78 -49.34
N ALA A 569 -19.76 34.88 -49.52
CA ALA A 569 -19.00 35.56 -48.48
C ALA A 569 -19.84 36.67 -47.83
N SER A 570 -19.44 37.02 -46.61
CA SER A 570 -19.36 38.38 -46.05
C SER A 570 -20.55 39.00 -45.28
N VAL A 571 -20.13 39.75 -44.24
CA VAL A 571 -20.76 40.88 -43.51
C VAL A 571 -21.82 40.45 -42.46
N LEU A 572 -21.80 40.84 -41.16
CA LEU A 572 -21.71 42.17 -40.56
C LEU A 572 -21.60 42.08 -39.01
N ASP A 573 -21.10 43.15 -38.42
CA ASP A 573 -20.78 43.42 -37.02
C ASP A 573 -21.95 43.57 -36.03
N SER A 574 -21.56 43.59 -34.74
CA SER A 574 -22.06 44.44 -33.63
C SER A 574 -23.39 44.12 -32.90
N VAL A 575 -23.28 43.70 -31.61
CA VAL A 575 -23.58 44.45 -30.35
C VAL A 575 -24.98 45.14 -30.26
N PRO A 576 -25.68 45.26 -29.08
CA PRO A 576 -25.16 45.34 -27.70
C PRO A 576 -25.89 44.59 -26.58
N ALA A 577 -25.20 44.69 -25.44
CA ALA A 577 -25.62 44.50 -24.06
C ALA A 577 -26.89 45.26 -23.63
N THR A 578 -27.59 44.64 -22.69
CA THR A 578 -28.17 45.26 -21.48
C THR A 578 -27.96 44.31 -20.33
#